data_AF-A0A9D6ARS0-F1
#
_entry.id   AF-A0A9D6ARS0-F1
#
_cell.length_a   1.000
_cell.length_b   1.000
_cell.length_c   1.000
_cell.angle_alpha   90.00
_cell.angle_beta   90.00
_cell.angle_gamma   90.00
#
_symmetry.space_group_name_H-M   'P 1'
#
loop_
_entity.id
_entity.type
_entity.pdbx_description
1 polymer ?
#
loop_
_entity_poly.entity_id
_entity_poly.type
_entity_poly.pdbx_seq_one_letter_code
_entity_poly.pdbx_strand_id
1 'polypeptide(L)'
;MTRIRHFFPDQRGIATVIVGLSMAALMGLTALAVDLGRAYLKRSALQTAADAGALAGANSLLSEGNDIAKLRAIVTRYAVRNLRDADVPAAAIKDADIIFLRDGVPDETAPNQVEVTVTLSTGRDNAFPLYFGKVVGVPTMDIAAVSRAGIVGICSSKCAKPFIVPTRFTWDDEAAPGTKYYQNGTFDVESLRELATVEVLGYSQDDVGTRIVIKPGDPKLAIAPGQYNLIDLPPVNKGDPITGAAMVKENIEGCTGSNSEAAMEPGDEVLIEPGNSAGPVKAGANTLINMDPYARWDASTNAVEGSTYPDPLDSPRVIIIAFYDPREPPSGGRNTLIVHQLGAFFVEDVDSAGNVSARFMNTVAVDPEPADGTDCLLRMSRILLDSGRM
;
A
#
# COMPACT_ATOMS: atom_id res chain seq x y z
N MET A 1 -90.27 26.77 -23.53
CA MET A 1 -89.18 26.48 -22.58
C MET A 1 -88.58 25.13 -22.94
N THR A 2 -87.53 25.12 -23.77
CA THR A 2 -86.84 23.90 -24.20
C THR A 2 -85.47 23.91 -23.54
N ARG A 3 -85.29 23.10 -22.49
CA ARG A 3 -84.01 22.97 -21.77
C ARG A 3 -83.02 22.22 -22.66
N ILE A 4 -82.05 22.93 -23.23
CA ILE A 4 -80.83 22.33 -23.78
C ILE A 4 -79.93 21.99 -22.59
N ARG A 5 -79.89 20.71 -22.21
CA ARG A 5 -78.84 20.17 -21.34
C ARG A 5 -77.63 19.88 -22.23
N HIS A 6 -76.58 20.70 -22.10
CA HIS A 6 -75.27 20.41 -22.68
C HIS A 6 -74.66 19.19 -21.98
N PHE A 7 -74.38 18.15 -22.78
CA PHE A 7 -73.50 17.03 -22.43
C PHE A 7 -72.05 17.55 -22.40
N PHE A 8 -71.48 17.72 -21.21
CA PHE A 8 -70.01 17.71 -21.11
C PHE A 8 -69.55 16.25 -21.29
N PRO A 9 -68.57 15.97 -22.19
CA PRO A 9 -68.03 14.62 -22.34
C PRO A 9 -67.34 14.18 -21.04
N ASP A 10 -67.76 13.03 -20.50
CA ASP A 10 -67.24 12.47 -19.25
C ASP A 10 -65.84 11.84 -19.48
N GLN A 11 -64.78 12.62 -19.29
CA GLN A 11 -63.38 12.16 -19.44
C GLN A 11 -62.83 11.41 -18.20
N ARG A 12 -63.66 11.18 -17.17
CA ARG A 12 -63.23 10.55 -15.90
C ARG A 12 -62.80 9.09 -16.06
N GLY A 13 -63.37 8.38 -17.04
CA GLY A 13 -63.01 6.98 -17.35
C GLY A 13 -61.59 6.85 -17.89
N ILE A 14 -61.23 7.66 -18.90
CA ILE A 14 -59.89 7.64 -19.51
C ILE A 14 -58.83 8.13 -18.52
N ALA A 15 -59.13 9.16 -17.73
CA ALA A 15 -58.21 9.66 -16.71
C ALA A 15 -57.83 8.57 -15.69
N THR A 16 -58.79 7.73 -15.26
CA THR A 16 -58.52 6.63 -14.33
C THR A 16 -57.59 5.58 -14.94
N VAL A 17 -57.77 5.26 -16.22
CA VAL A 17 -56.90 4.32 -16.94
C VAL A 17 -55.48 4.86 -17.09
N ILE A 18 -55.33 6.12 -17.50
CA ILE A 18 -54.02 6.77 -17.67
C ILE A 18 -53.29 6.85 -16.32
N VAL A 19 -53.97 7.25 -15.24
CA VAL A 19 -53.38 7.32 -13.90
C VAL A 19 -52.97 5.92 -13.41
N GLY A 20 -53.83 4.90 -13.59
CA GLY A 20 -53.50 3.52 -13.22
C GLY A 20 -52.28 2.98 -13.95
N LEU A 21 -52.20 3.18 -15.27
CA LEU A 21 -51.04 2.79 -16.07
C LEU A 21 -49.78 3.59 -15.69
N SER A 22 -49.93 4.88 -15.40
CA SER A 22 -48.82 5.73 -14.99
C SER A 22 -48.27 5.32 -13.62
N MET A 23 -49.13 5.00 -12.66
CA MET A 23 -48.73 4.49 -11.36
C MET A 23 -48.04 3.13 -11.48
N ALA A 24 -48.56 2.23 -12.31
CA ALA A 24 -47.91 0.95 -12.60
C ALA A 24 -46.52 1.14 -13.23
N ALA A 25 -46.40 2.04 -14.21
CA ALA A 25 -45.12 2.37 -14.83
C ALA A 25 -44.13 2.98 -13.83
N LEU A 26 -44.57 3.91 -12.98
CA LEU A 26 -43.73 4.49 -11.93
C LEU A 26 -43.28 3.46 -10.91
N MET A 27 -44.17 2.55 -10.47
CA MET A 27 -43.81 1.44 -9.58
C MET A 27 -42.80 0.48 -10.23
N GLY A 28 -42.94 0.19 -11.53
CA GLY A 28 -41.98 -0.61 -12.27
C GLY A 28 -40.60 0.05 -12.34
N LEU A 29 -40.55 1.36 -12.58
CA LEU A 29 -39.30 2.13 -12.61
C LEU A 29 -38.63 2.22 -11.24
N THR A 30 -39.40 2.43 -10.16
CA THR A 30 -38.83 2.45 -8.80
C THR A 30 -38.31 1.08 -8.37
N ALA A 31 -39.04 0.01 -8.70
CA ALA A 31 -38.61 -1.37 -8.48
C ALA A 31 -37.26 -1.65 -9.16
N LEU A 32 -37.14 -1.28 -10.45
CA LEU A 32 -35.91 -1.41 -11.20
C LEU A 32 -34.77 -0.57 -10.61
N ALA A 33 -35.04 0.68 -10.23
CA ALA A 33 -34.05 1.57 -9.63
C ALA A 33 -33.50 1.01 -8.30
N VAL A 34 -34.35 0.42 -7.46
CA VAL A 34 -33.95 -0.19 -6.19
C VAL A 34 -33.07 -1.43 -6.43
N ASP A 35 -33.48 -2.33 -7.32
CA ASP A 35 -32.73 -3.54 -7.62
C ASP A 35 -31.36 -3.23 -8.24
N LEU A 36 -31.30 -2.31 -9.21
CA LEU A 36 -30.03 -1.86 -9.81
C LEU A 36 -29.14 -1.13 -8.81
N GLY A 37 -29.70 -0.26 -7.96
CA GLY A 37 -28.95 0.45 -6.94
C GLY A 37 -28.31 -0.51 -5.93
N ARG A 38 -29.05 -1.54 -5.51
CA ARG A 38 -28.51 -2.60 -4.63
C ARG A 38 -27.45 -3.45 -5.32
N ALA A 39 -27.65 -3.81 -6.58
CA ALA A 39 -26.66 -4.56 -7.36
C ALA A 39 -25.36 -3.75 -7.54
N TYR A 40 -25.44 -2.45 -7.76
CA TYR A 40 -24.28 -1.56 -7.88
C TYR A 40 -23.47 -1.51 -6.58
N LEU A 41 -24.13 -1.28 -5.43
CA LEU A 41 -23.46 -1.31 -4.13
C LEU A 41 -22.86 -2.69 -3.84
N LYS A 42 -23.53 -3.76 -4.25
CA LYS A 42 -23.01 -5.12 -4.09
C LYS A 42 -21.75 -5.34 -4.91
N ARG A 43 -21.73 -4.91 -6.17
CA ARG A 43 -20.53 -4.97 -7.03
C ARG A 43 -19.35 -4.23 -6.41
N SER A 44 -19.57 -3.03 -5.87
CA SER A 44 -18.51 -2.28 -5.17
C SER A 44 -17.95 -3.04 -3.97
N ALA A 45 -18.79 -3.70 -3.17
CA ALA A 45 -18.32 -4.53 -2.06
C ALA A 45 -17.53 -5.77 -2.54
N LEU A 46 -17.94 -6.41 -3.65
CA LEU A 46 -17.17 -7.51 -4.25
C LEU A 46 -15.82 -7.02 -4.78
N GLN A 47 -15.75 -5.79 -5.30
CA GLN A 47 -14.49 -5.20 -5.75
C GLN A 47 -13.52 -5.01 -4.59
N THR A 48 -13.97 -4.48 -3.45
CA THR A 48 -13.14 -4.40 -2.24
C THR A 48 -12.60 -5.77 -1.81
N ALA A 49 -13.39 -6.83 -1.93
CA ALA A 49 -12.94 -8.18 -1.65
C ALA A 49 -11.89 -8.69 -2.66
N ALA A 50 -12.10 -8.42 -3.95
CA ALA A 50 -11.14 -8.77 -5.00
C ALA A 50 -9.81 -8.02 -4.82
N ASP A 51 -9.86 -6.71 -4.55
CA ASP A 51 -8.69 -5.87 -4.32
C ASP A 51 -7.88 -6.32 -3.11
N ALA A 52 -8.55 -6.62 -1.99
CA ALA A 52 -7.89 -7.13 -0.79
C ALA A 52 -7.20 -8.47 -1.05
N GLY A 53 -7.86 -9.38 -1.78
CA GLY A 53 -7.27 -10.66 -2.19
C GLY A 53 -6.08 -10.48 -3.11
N ALA A 54 -6.21 -9.65 -4.14
CA ALA A 54 -5.16 -9.40 -5.12
C ALA A 54 -3.93 -8.75 -4.47
N LEU A 55 -4.11 -7.69 -3.67
CA LEU A 55 -3.02 -7.01 -2.97
C LEU A 55 -2.31 -7.94 -1.98
N ALA A 56 -3.08 -8.73 -1.22
CA ALA A 56 -2.50 -9.72 -0.32
C ALA A 56 -1.71 -10.80 -1.07
N GLY A 57 -2.21 -11.25 -2.23
CA GLY A 57 -1.49 -12.17 -3.11
C GLY A 57 -0.19 -11.59 -3.63
N ALA A 58 -0.23 -10.37 -4.17
CA ALA A 58 0.94 -9.66 -4.65
C ALA A 58 1.97 -9.42 -3.53
N ASN A 59 1.54 -9.09 -2.31
CA ASN A 59 2.45 -8.94 -1.18
C ASN A 59 3.00 -10.29 -0.70
N SER A 60 2.21 -11.36 -0.75
CA SER A 60 2.66 -12.70 -0.30
C SER A 60 3.65 -13.34 -1.28
N LEU A 61 3.57 -12.98 -2.57
CA LEU A 61 4.59 -13.30 -3.56
C LEU A 61 5.97 -12.72 -3.17
N LEU A 62 6.02 -11.69 -2.32
CA LEU A 62 7.28 -11.14 -1.77
C LEU A 62 7.87 -11.99 -0.64
N SER A 63 7.02 -12.61 0.18
CA SER A 63 7.43 -13.26 1.44
C SER A 63 7.54 -14.78 1.36
N GLU A 64 6.71 -15.43 0.52
CA GLU A 64 6.61 -16.90 0.46
C GLU A 64 7.23 -17.50 -0.81
N GLY A 65 7.76 -16.68 -1.72
CA GLY A 65 8.30 -17.13 -3.00
C GLY A 65 7.24 -17.78 -3.90
N ASN A 66 7.52 -18.98 -4.43
CA ASN A 66 6.67 -19.66 -5.41
C ASN A 66 5.76 -20.76 -4.81
N ASP A 67 5.49 -20.75 -3.50
CA ASP A 67 4.53 -21.70 -2.90
C ASP A 67 3.08 -21.31 -3.23
N ILE A 68 2.65 -21.68 -4.44
CA ILE A 68 1.33 -21.33 -4.99
C ILE A 68 0.18 -21.81 -4.09
N ALA A 69 0.33 -22.94 -3.39
CA ALA A 69 -0.70 -23.46 -2.51
C ALA A 69 -0.90 -22.54 -1.29
N LYS A 70 0.18 -22.09 -0.66
CA LYS A 70 0.10 -21.09 0.41
C LYS A 70 -0.41 -19.75 -0.09
N LEU A 71 0.05 -19.29 -1.25
CA LEU A 71 -0.37 -18.02 -1.84
C LEU A 71 -1.88 -18.00 -2.09
N ARG A 72 -2.45 -19.06 -2.67
CA ARG A 72 -3.90 -19.21 -2.83
C ARG A 72 -4.63 -19.14 -1.49
N ALA A 73 -4.10 -19.81 -0.46
CA ALA A 73 -4.71 -19.77 0.87
C ALA A 73 -4.69 -18.36 1.48
N ILE A 74 -3.64 -17.57 1.26
CA ILE A 74 -3.55 -16.18 1.72
C ILE A 74 -4.53 -15.30 0.94
N VAL A 75 -4.52 -15.36 -0.39
CA VAL A 75 -5.45 -14.62 -1.26
C VAL A 75 -6.90 -14.87 -0.85
N THR A 76 -7.28 -16.15 -0.74
CA THR A 76 -8.63 -16.55 -0.32
C THR A 76 -8.98 -15.99 1.05
N ARG A 77 -8.05 -16.03 2.02
CA ARG A 77 -8.29 -15.51 3.37
C ARG A 77 -8.60 -14.01 3.36
N TYR A 78 -7.85 -13.20 2.61
CA TYR A 78 -8.06 -11.76 2.56
C TYR A 78 -9.31 -11.37 1.77
N ALA A 79 -9.60 -12.07 0.68
CA ALA A 79 -10.85 -11.86 -0.07
C ALA A 79 -12.08 -12.22 0.78
N VAL A 80 -12.08 -13.39 1.42
CA VAL A 80 -13.20 -13.89 2.24
C VAL A 80 -13.50 -12.98 3.44
N ARG A 81 -12.48 -12.36 4.06
CA ARG A 81 -12.67 -11.39 5.16
C ARG A 81 -13.50 -10.17 4.77
N ASN A 82 -13.54 -9.83 3.49
CA ASN A 82 -14.29 -8.70 2.94
C ASN A 82 -15.65 -9.12 2.37
N LEU A 83 -16.01 -10.40 2.47
CA LEU A 83 -17.32 -10.93 2.09
C LEU A 83 -18.22 -11.09 3.30
N ARG A 84 -19.54 -11.15 3.05
CA ARG A 84 -20.54 -11.47 4.07
C ARG A 84 -20.95 -12.93 3.98
N ASP A 85 -21.48 -13.49 5.07
CA ASP A 85 -22.00 -14.87 5.07
C ASP A 85 -23.05 -15.10 3.96
N ALA A 86 -23.86 -14.08 3.66
CA ALA A 86 -24.86 -14.10 2.59
C ALA A 86 -24.28 -14.25 1.17
N ASP A 87 -22.98 -13.99 0.99
CA ASP A 87 -22.28 -14.12 -0.29
C ASP A 87 -21.79 -15.56 -0.52
N VAL A 88 -21.90 -16.41 0.51
CA VAL A 88 -21.40 -17.78 0.55
C VAL A 88 -19.91 -17.79 0.16
N PRO A 89 -19.00 -17.34 1.04
CA PRO A 89 -17.61 -17.04 0.65
C PRO A 89 -16.87 -18.19 -0.04
N ALA A 90 -17.12 -19.44 0.35
CA ALA A 90 -16.54 -20.63 -0.28
C ALA A 90 -17.02 -20.88 -1.73
N ALA A 91 -18.18 -20.34 -2.11
CA ALA A 91 -18.66 -20.34 -3.50
C ALA A 91 -18.21 -19.08 -4.25
N ALA A 92 -18.09 -17.94 -3.54
CA ALA A 92 -17.76 -16.65 -4.12
C ALA A 92 -16.34 -16.57 -4.70
N ILE A 93 -15.38 -17.26 -4.08
CA ILE A 93 -14.00 -17.37 -4.54
C ILE A 93 -13.54 -18.82 -4.48
N LYS A 94 -13.00 -19.31 -5.59
CA LYS A 94 -12.42 -20.66 -5.73
C LYS A 94 -10.98 -20.55 -6.21
N ASP A 95 -10.22 -21.64 -6.09
CA ASP A 95 -8.82 -21.66 -6.55
C ASP A 95 -8.65 -21.29 -8.03
N ALA A 96 -9.62 -21.63 -8.87
CA ALA A 96 -9.64 -21.30 -10.29
C ALA A 96 -9.88 -19.80 -10.57
N ASP A 97 -10.36 -19.05 -9.59
CA ASP A 97 -10.56 -17.60 -9.68
C ASP A 97 -9.31 -16.80 -9.31
N ILE A 98 -8.25 -17.49 -8.87
CA ILE A 98 -6.97 -16.93 -8.47
C ILE A 98 -5.96 -17.33 -9.54
N ILE A 99 -5.64 -16.38 -10.41
CA ILE A 99 -4.74 -16.58 -11.53
C ILE A 99 -3.42 -15.87 -11.20
N PHE A 100 -2.33 -16.63 -11.20
CA PHE A 100 -0.98 -16.09 -11.10
C PHE A 100 -0.48 -15.76 -12.50
N LEU A 101 0.06 -14.55 -12.69
CA LEU A 101 0.53 -14.08 -13.97
C LEU A 101 1.97 -13.56 -13.88
N ARG A 102 2.68 -13.65 -15.00
CA ARG A 102 3.89 -12.91 -15.28
C ARG A 102 3.61 -11.97 -16.45
N ASP A 103 3.72 -10.67 -16.22
CA ASP A 103 3.53 -9.62 -17.24
C ASP A 103 2.20 -9.75 -18.01
N GLY A 104 1.14 -10.13 -17.29
CA GLY A 104 -0.20 -10.30 -17.83
C GLY A 104 -0.47 -11.65 -18.51
N VAL A 105 0.49 -12.57 -18.50
CA VAL A 105 0.34 -13.94 -19.02
C VAL A 105 0.32 -14.94 -17.87
N PRO A 106 -0.61 -15.92 -17.81
CA PRO A 106 -0.63 -16.91 -16.74
C PRO A 106 0.70 -17.67 -16.60
N ASP A 107 1.29 -17.62 -15.40
CA ASP A 107 2.55 -18.28 -15.07
C ASP A 107 2.59 -18.56 -13.55
N GLU A 108 2.61 -19.84 -13.18
CA GLU A 108 2.73 -20.30 -11.78
C GLU A 108 4.18 -20.60 -11.38
N THR A 109 5.13 -20.56 -12.32
CA THR A 109 6.55 -20.86 -12.05
C THR A 109 7.32 -19.64 -11.57
N ALA A 110 7.01 -18.45 -12.09
CA ALA A 110 7.63 -17.21 -11.68
C ALA A 110 6.67 -16.00 -11.76
N PRO A 111 5.54 -16.01 -11.03
CA PRO A 111 4.57 -14.93 -11.08
C PRO A 111 5.09 -13.61 -10.52
N ASN A 112 4.68 -12.51 -11.16
CA ASN A 112 4.82 -11.14 -10.65
C ASN A 112 3.47 -10.44 -10.47
N GLN A 113 2.36 -11.12 -10.74
CA GLN A 113 1.00 -10.60 -10.65
C GLN A 113 0.05 -11.67 -10.13
N VAL A 114 -1.01 -11.23 -9.46
CA VAL A 114 -2.14 -12.06 -9.04
C VAL A 114 -3.42 -11.36 -9.48
N GLU A 115 -4.24 -12.08 -10.23
CA GLU A 115 -5.60 -11.70 -10.56
C GLU A 115 -6.59 -12.52 -9.73
N VAL A 116 -7.54 -11.82 -9.13
CA VAL A 116 -8.56 -12.37 -8.25
C VAL A 116 -9.91 -12.01 -8.79
N THR A 117 -10.73 -13.03 -9.02
CA THR A 117 -12.13 -12.86 -9.42
C THR A 117 -13.04 -13.27 -8.27
N VAL A 118 -13.97 -12.38 -7.89
CA VAL A 118 -15.02 -12.69 -6.92
C VAL A 118 -16.35 -12.71 -7.65
N THR A 119 -17.07 -13.83 -7.57
CA THR A 119 -18.29 -14.05 -8.38
C THR A 119 -19.48 -14.48 -7.52
N LEU A 120 -20.59 -13.77 -7.67
CA LEU A 120 -21.92 -14.21 -7.28
C LEU A 120 -22.66 -14.63 -8.54
N SER A 121 -22.95 -15.91 -8.70
CA SER A 121 -23.67 -16.36 -9.90
C SER A 121 -24.59 -17.54 -9.65
N THR A 122 -25.56 -17.68 -10.55
CA THR A 122 -26.48 -18.82 -10.57
C THR A 122 -25.73 -20.15 -10.68
N GLY A 123 -24.66 -20.21 -11.48
CA GLY A 123 -23.81 -21.40 -11.60
C GLY A 123 -22.98 -21.75 -10.37
N ARG A 124 -22.95 -20.90 -9.35
CA ARG A 124 -22.25 -21.11 -8.07
C ARG A 124 -23.21 -21.24 -6.88
N ASP A 125 -24.51 -21.27 -7.13
CA ASP A 125 -25.57 -21.30 -6.13
C ASP A 125 -25.48 -20.15 -5.09
N ASN A 126 -24.89 -19.02 -5.47
CA ASN A 126 -24.72 -17.82 -4.63
C ASN A 126 -25.11 -16.51 -5.35
N ALA A 127 -25.96 -16.61 -6.38
CA ALA A 127 -26.42 -15.46 -7.16
C ALA A 127 -27.05 -14.35 -6.30
N PHE A 128 -26.85 -13.09 -6.68
CA PHE A 128 -27.38 -11.97 -5.92
C PHE A 128 -28.91 -11.89 -6.02
N PRO A 129 -29.66 -11.94 -4.90
CA PRO A 129 -31.11 -11.96 -4.94
C PRO A 129 -31.70 -10.58 -5.24
N LEU A 130 -32.52 -10.50 -6.30
CA LEU A 130 -33.31 -9.32 -6.63
C LEU A 130 -34.57 -9.28 -5.77
N TYR A 131 -34.98 -8.07 -5.34
CA TYR A 131 -36.17 -7.90 -4.53
C TYR A 131 -37.42 -7.91 -5.40
N PHE A 132 -37.45 -7.05 -6.41
CA PHE A 132 -38.59 -6.90 -7.32
C PHE A 132 -38.43 -7.72 -8.60
N GLY A 133 -37.21 -8.09 -8.99
CA GLY A 133 -36.95 -9.00 -10.11
C GLY A 133 -37.75 -10.32 -10.05
N LYS A 134 -38.04 -10.82 -8.84
CA LYS A 134 -38.90 -11.99 -8.60
C LYS A 134 -40.30 -11.84 -9.20
N VAL A 135 -40.85 -10.62 -9.22
CA VAL A 135 -42.19 -10.32 -9.74
C VAL A 135 -42.25 -10.50 -11.26
N VAL A 136 -41.13 -10.28 -11.95
CA VAL A 136 -41.01 -10.39 -13.42
C VAL A 136 -40.28 -11.67 -13.86
N GLY A 137 -40.11 -12.64 -12.97
CA GLY A 137 -39.50 -13.94 -13.27
C GLY A 137 -37.97 -13.96 -13.33
N VAL A 138 -37.29 -12.89 -12.86
CA VAL A 138 -35.83 -12.81 -12.77
C VAL A 138 -35.43 -12.68 -11.29
N PRO A 139 -35.40 -13.79 -10.53
CA PRO A 139 -35.27 -13.74 -9.07
C PRO A 139 -33.86 -13.38 -8.59
N THR A 140 -32.85 -13.49 -9.45
CA THR A 140 -31.44 -13.32 -9.13
C THR A 140 -30.69 -12.64 -10.27
N MET A 141 -29.53 -12.08 -9.96
CA MET A 141 -28.60 -11.48 -10.91
C MET A 141 -27.18 -11.99 -10.64
N ASP A 142 -26.43 -12.21 -11.71
CA ASP A 142 -25.02 -12.56 -11.62
C ASP A 142 -24.18 -11.28 -11.56
N ILE A 143 -23.22 -11.24 -10.62
CA ILE A 143 -22.34 -10.11 -10.38
C ILE A 143 -20.94 -10.66 -10.17
N ALA A 144 -19.97 -10.13 -10.92
CA ALA A 144 -18.56 -10.44 -10.73
C ALA A 144 -17.76 -9.15 -10.58
N ALA A 145 -16.67 -9.24 -9.82
CA ALA A 145 -15.66 -8.19 -9.69
C ALA A 145 -14.29 -8.84 -9.88
N VAL A 146 -13.41 -8.15 -10.59
CA VAL A 146 -12.05 -8.61 -10.89
C VAL A 146 -11.07 -7.55 -10.41
N SER A 147 -10.03 -7.99 -9.73
CA SER A 147 -8.89 -7.17 -9.37
C SER A 147 -7.60 -7.89 -9.75
N ARG A 148 -6.67 -7.17 -10.36
CA ARG A 148 -5.31 -7.63 -10.56
C ARG A 148 -4.39 -6.76 -9.77
N ALA A 149 -3.56 -7.36 -8.93
CA ALA A 149 -2.45 -6.68 -8.30
C ALA A 149 -1.15 -7.27 -8.79
N GLY A 150 -0.20 -6.41 -9.07
CA GLY A 150 1.12 -6.77 -9.51
C GLY A 150 2.14 -6.31 -8.53
N ILE A 151 3.29 -6.93 -8.64
CA ILE A 151 4.48 -6.50 -7.99
C ILE A 151 5.29 -5.69 -9.00
N VAL A 152 5.34 -4.38 -8.79
CA VAL A 152 6.08 -3.45 -9.65
C VAL A 152 7.52 -3.40 -9.15
N GLY A 153 8.48 -3.82 -10.00
CA GLY A 153 9.89 -3.89 -9.66
C GLY A 153 10.60 -2.54 -9.79
N ILE A 154 11.27 -2.06 -8.74
CA ILE A 154 12.44 -1.20 -8.82
C ILE A 154 13.64 -2.17 -8.96
N CYS A 155 14.49 -1.98 -9.97
CA CYS A 155 15.33 -3.07 -10.49
C CYS A 155 16.55 -3.44 -9.62
N SER A 156 16.79 -2.74 -8.52
CA SER A 156 17.84 -3.04 -7.53
C SER A 156 17.66 -2.12 -6.31
N SER A 157 18.03 -2.58 -5.10
CA SER A 157 18.23 -1.70 -3.92
C SER A 157 19.49 -0.85 -4.02
N LYS A 158 20.22 -0.93 -5.14
CA LYS A 158 21.02 0.20 -5.61
C LYS A 158 20.14 1.45 -5.61
N CYS A 159 20.76 2.59 -5.49
CA CYS A 159 20.09 3.88 -5.33
C CYS A 159 19.39 4.07 -3.98
N ALA A 160 19.50 3.12 -3.03
CA ALA A 160 19.04 3.33 -1.67
C ALA A 160 19.61 4.65 -1.14
N LYS A 161 18.73 5.44 -0.53
CA LYS A 161 19.14 6.73 0.03
C LYS A 161 19.92 6.47 1.31
N PRO A 162 20.87 7.34 1.68
CA PRO A 162 21.79 7.11 2.80
C PRO A 162 21.09 7.38 4.15
N PHE A 163 19.85 6.92 4.30
CA PHE A 163 19.05 7.03 5.51
C PHE A 163 18.84 5.63 6.08
N ILE A 164 19.07 5.49 7.38
CA ILE A 164 18.63 4.33 8.15
C ILE A 164 17.82 4.80 9.35
N VAL A 165 16.63 4.24 9.53
CA VAL A 165 15.68 4.62 10.59
C VAL A 165 15.35 3.42 11.46
N PRO A 166 14.97 3.57 12.75
CA PRO A 166 14.53 2.43 13.52
C PRO A 166 13.24 1.88 12.89
N THR A 167 13.12 0.55 12.83
CA THR A 167 11.84 -0.07 12.46
C THR A 167 10.76 0.30 13.49
N ARG A 168 9.48 0.12 13.17
CA ARG A 168 8.38 0.45 14.10
C ARG A 168 8.48 -0.43 15.35
N PHE A 169 8.43 0.20 16.53
CA PHE A 169 8.54 -0.47 17.82
C PHE A 169 7.67 0.19 18.90
N THR A 170 7.43 -0.54 19.98
CA THR A 170 6.84 -0.03 21.23
C THR A 170 7.77 -0.31 22.40
N TRP A 171 7.69 0.51 23.45
CA TRP A 171 8.41 0.34 24.70
C TRP A 171 7.52 0.74 25.87
N ASP A 172 7.87 0.30 27.08
CA ASP A 172 7.21 0.70 28.32
C ASP A 172 7.98 1.87 28.98
N ASP A 173 7.40 3.07 28.90
CA ASP A 173 7.94 4.31 29.51
C ASP A 173 7.87 4.29 31.06
N GLU A 174 7.19 3.30 31.66
CA GLU A 174 7.14 3.10 33.10
C GLU A 174 8.21 2.11 33.61
N ALA A 175 8.99 1.49 32.70
CA ALA A 175 9.90 0.40 33.03
C ALA A 175 11.06 0.81 33.97
N ALA A 176 11.38 2.10 34.09
CA ALA A 176 12.53 2.61 34.82
C ALA A 176 12.21 3.44 36.07
N PRO A 177 11.37 2.98 37.02
CA PRO A 177 10.89 3.80 38.14
C PRO A 177 12.03 4.31 39.03
N GLY A 178 11.91 5.59 39.41
CA GLY A 178 12.89 6.27 40.25
C GLY A 178 14.16 6.73 39.51
N THR A 179 14.20 6.62 38.18
CA THR A 179 15.30 7.13 37.34
C THR A 179 14.87 8.39 36.57
N LYS A 180 15.82 9.07 35.92
CA LYS A 180 15.52 10.19 35.01
C LYS A 180 14.77 9.77 33.73
N TYR A 181 14.69 8.47 33.47
CA TYR A 181 14.07 7.87 32.29
C TYR A 181 12.59 7.52 32.52
N TYR A 182 12.12 7.53 33.77
CA TYR A 182 10.74 7.18 34.11
C TYR A 182 9.72 8.22 33.61
N GLN A 183 8.73 7.77 32.83
CA GLN A 183 7.58 8.56 32.37
C GLN A 183 7.98 9.87 31.68
N ASN A 184 9.05 9.85 30.90
CA ASN A 184 9.57 11.04 30.24
C ASN A 184 9.11 11.17 28.78
N GLY A 185 8.42 10.15 28.24
CA GLY A 185 7.88 10.12 26.90
C GLY A 185 8.91 9.92 25.79
N THR A 186 10.13 9.51 26.13
CA THR A 186 11.23 9.26 25.18
C THR A 186 11.83 7.88 25.42
N PHE A 187 12.11 7.13 24.36
CA PHE A 187 12.82 5.87 24.51
C PHE A 187 14.31 6.12 24.76
N ASP A 188 14.77 5.80 25.96
CA ASP A 188 16.15 6.01 26.37
C ASP A 188 16.98 4.72 26.23
N VAL A 189 17.81 4.67 25.19
CA VAL A 189 18.69 3.51 24.91
C VAL A 189 19.70 3.20 26.03
N GLU A 190 20.00 4.17 26.89
CA GLU A 190 20.85 4.00 28.07
C GLU A 190 20.12 3.25 29.21
N SER A 191 18.79 3.25 29.20
CA SER A 191 17.94 2.57 30.17
C SER A 191 17.81 1.10 29.78
N LEU A 192 18.65 0.23 30.36
CA LEU A 192 18.55 -1.23 30.18
C LEU A 192 17.14 -1.78 30.53
N ARG A 193 16.38 -1.06 31.38
CA ARG A 193 15.03 -1.43 31.75
C ARG A 193 14.03 -1.15 30.64
N GLU A 194 14.07 0.03 30.02
CA GLU A 194 13.23 0.33 28.85
C GLU A 194 13.64 -0.52 27.65
N LEU A 195 14.94 -0.66 27.39
CA LEU A 195 15.45 -1.48 26.29
C LEU A 195 14.94 -2.94 26.35
N ALA A 196 14.81 -3.50 27.56
CA ALA A 196 14.28 -4.85 27.75
C ALA A 196 12.78 -4.99 27.42
N THR A 197 12.04 -3.88 27.31
CA THR A 197 10.60 -3.88 26.99
C THR A 197 10.32 -3.61 25.51
N VAL A 198 11.36 -3.45 24.69
CA VAL A 198 11.20 -3.13 23.27
C VAL A 198 10.56 -4.29 22.52
N GLU A 199 9.37 -4.05 21.99
CA GLU A 199 8.68 -4.93 21.06
C GLU A 199 8.80 -4.38 19.64
N VAL A 200 9.48 -5.13 18.78
CA VAL A 200 9.63 -4.80 17.36
C VAL A 200 8.37 -5.24 16.63
N LEU A 201 7.66 -4.28 16.04
CA LEU A 201 6.43 -4.52 15.29
C LEU A 201 6.69 -4.67 13.79
N GLY A 202 7.67 -3.93 13.26
CA GLY A 202 7.92 -3.86 11.82
C GLY A 202 6.93 -2.95 11.09
N TYR A 203 7.22 -2.65 9.82
CA TYR A 203 6.25 -2.01 8.92
C TYR A 203 5.53 -3.08 8.09
N SER A 204 4.24 -2.87 7.84
CA SER A 204 3.36 -3.78 7.10
C SER A 204 2.46 -3.04 6.11
N GLN A 205 1.62 -3.76 5.38
CA GLN A 205 0.60 -3.16 4.50
C GLN A 205 -0.39 -2.26 5.26
N ASP A 206 -0.62 -2.52 6.54
CA ASP A 206 -1.52 -1.70 7.37
C ASP A 206 -0.92 -0.32 7.66
N ASP A 207 0.40 -0.16 7.48
CA ASP A 207 1.12 1.09 7.74
C ASP A 207 1.25 1.98 6.50
N VAL A 208 0.76 1.55 5.33
CA VAL A 208 0.83 2.34 4.07
C VAL A 208 0.16 3.70 4.27
N GLY A 209 0.86 4.75 3.83
CA GLY A 209 0.46 6.14 4.02
C GLY A 209 0.87 6.73 5.36
N THR A 210 1.51 5.97 6.27
CA THR A 210 2.05 6.54 7.51
C THR A 210 3.10 7.59 7.18
N ARG A 211 2.92 8.80 7.69
CA ARG A 211 3.91 9.88 7.54
C ARG A 211 4.99 9.72 8.60
N ILE A 212 6.23 9.63 8.15
CA ILE A 212 7.42 9.72 8.99
C ILE A 212 8.11 11.06 8.76
N VAL A 213 8.63 11.65 9.82
CA VAL A 213 9.49 12.84 9.73
C VAL A 213 10.89 12.37 10.06
N ILE A 214 11.72 12.25 9.03
CA ILE A 214 13.14 11.88 9.04
C ILE A 214 13.90 13.09 9.61
N LYS A 215 14.17 13.08 10.92
CA LYS A 215 14.94 14.14 11.63
C LYS A 215 16.41 13.73 11.82
N PRO A 216 17.40 14.63 11.62
CA PRO A 216 18.80 14.31 11.82
C PRO A 216 19.00 13.89 13.27
N GLY A 217 19.40 12.64 13.47
CA GLY A 217 19.73 12.13 14.80
C GLY A 217 21.04 12.75 15.28
N ASP A 218 21.07 13.14 16.55
CA ASP A 218 22.33 13.16 17.30
C ASP A 218 22.50 11.73 17.83
N PRO A 219 23.55 10.97 17.44
CA PRO A 219 23.78 9.61 17.94
C PRO A 219 23.99 9.53 19.47
N LYS A 220 23.94 10.66 20.18
CA LYS A 220 24.01 10.75 21.64
C LYS A 220 22.67 10.94 22.36
N LEU A 221 21.57 11.26 21.66
CA LEU A 221 20.36 11.79 22.32
C LEU A 221 19.07 11.12 21.82
N ALA A 222 18.75 10.00 22.47
CA ALA A 222 17.46 9.28 22.52
C ALA A 222 16.85 8.88 21.17
N ILE A 223 16.69 7.56 20.93
CA ILE A 223 15.97 7.03 19.75
C ILE A 223 14.50 7.43 19.86
N ALA A 224 14.12 8.48 19.14
CA ALA A 224 12.71 8.81 18.95
C ALA A 224 12.18 8.15 17.66
N PRO A 225 10.93 7.66 17.63
CA PRO A 225 10.28 7.25 16.39
C PRO A 225 10.39 8.38 15.33
N GLY A 226 11.07 8.11 14.21
CA GLY A 226 11.33 9.08 13.12
C GLY A 226 12.73 9.71 13.07
N GLN A 227 13.63 9.43 14.01
CA GLN A 227 15.03 9.84 13.85
C GLN A 227 15.77 8.94 12.84
N TYR A 228 16.59 9.54 11.97
CA TYR A 228 17.48 8.80 11.09
C TYR A 228 18.93 8.96 11.50
N ASN A 229 19.70 7.92 11.23
CA ASN A 229 21.14 8.03 11.07
C ASN A 229 21.46 8.11 9.58
N LEU A 230 22.49 8.87 9.25
CA LEU A 230 23.08 8.78 7.91
C LEU A 230 24.01 7.59 7.86
N ILE A 231 24.04 6.96 6.70
CA ILE A 231 24.94 5.83 6.43
C ILE A 231 25.81 6.10 5.22
N ASP A 232 27.06 5.69 5.31
CA ASP A 232 27.96 5.61 4.17
C ASP A 232 27.66 4.34 3.38
N LEU A 233 27.74 4.45 2.06
CA LEU A 233 27.51 3.36 1.12
C LEU A 233 28.76 3.16 0.26
N PRO A 234 28.97 1.96 -0.33
CA PRO A 234 28.19 0.73 -0.18
C PRO A 234 28.28 0.10 1.24
N PRO A 235 27.46 -0.92 1.57
CA PRO A 235 27.62 -1.67 2.82
C PRO A 235 29.04 -2.20 3.02
N VAL A 236 29.50 -2.23 4.27
CA VAL A 236 30.87 -2.61 4.68
C VAL A 236 31.24 -4.01 4.21
N ASN A 237 30.27 -4.92 4.23
CA ASN A 237 30.44 -6.31 3.78
C ASN A 237 30.39 -6.46 2.24
N LYS A 238 30.15 -5.38 1.48
CA LYS A 238 30.01 -5.37 0.02
C LYS A 238 30.95 -4.40 -0.70
N GLY A 239 31.68 -3.56 0.03
CA GLY A 239 32.67 -2.65 -0.53
C GLY A 239 33.23 -1.69 0.54
N ASP A 240 34.04 -0.73 0.10
CA ASP A 240 34.60 0.31 0.96
C ASP A 240 33.63 1.51 1.02
N PRO A 241 32.99 1.81 2.17
CA PRO A 241 32.03 2.90 2.26
C PRO A 241 32.67 4.28 2.01
N ILE A 242 32.05 5.09 1.14
CA ILE A 242 32.54 6.43 0.81
C ILE A 242 31.89 7.47 1.73
N THR A 243 32.74 8.18 2.48
CA THR A 243 32.31 9.13 3.51
C THR A 243 32.21 10.56 3.01
N GLY A 244 31.46 11.38 3.74
CA GLY A 244 31.50 12.82 3.63
C GLY A 244 30.18 13.41 3.14
N ALA A 245 29.89 14.60 3.65
CA ALA A 245 28.71 15.40 3.32
C ALA A 245 28.41 15.55 1.80
N ALA A 246 29.44 15.58 0.95
CA ALA A 246 29.26 15.64 -0.51
C ALA A 246 28.66 14.34 -1.06
N MET A 247 29.14 13.19 -0.59
CA MET A 247 28.65 11.87 -1.00
C MET A 247 27.23 11.63 -0.49
N VAL A 248 26.92 12.08 0.74
CA VAL A 248 25.55 12.06 1.27
C VAL A 248 24.60 12.81 0.35
N LYS A 249 24.95 14.03 -0.08
CA LYS A 249 24.13 14.81 -1.02
C LYS A 249 23.93 14.05 -2.34
N GLU A 250 25.01 13.55 -2.93
CA GLU A 250 24.96 12.84 -4.22
C GLU A 250 24.08 11.59 -4.17
N ASN A 251 24.24 10.76 -3.12
CA ASN A 251 23.40 9.59 -2.88
C ASN A 251 21.92 9.97 -2.67
N ILE A 252 21.64 11.15 -2.11
CA ILE A 252 20.26 11.63 -1.99
C ILE A 252 19.72 12.09 -3.36
N GLU A 253 20.48 12.87 -4.12
CA GLU A 253 20.04 13.49 -5.39
C GLU A 253 19.71 12.48 -6.49
N GLY A 254 20.34 11.31 -6.47
CA GLY A 254 20.16 10.35 -7.55
C GLY A 254 20.72 8.97 -7.25
N CYS A 255 21.12 8.29 -8.33
CA CYS A 255 21.72 6.96 -8.31
C CYS A 255 23.04 6.95 -9.09
N THR A 256 23.91 7.91 -8.77
CA THR A 256 25.21 8.07 -9.42
C THR A 256 26.38 8.06 -8.42
N GLY A 257 26.07 8.17 -7.13
CA GLY A 257 27.07 8.12 -6.06
C GLY A 257 27.36 6.68 -5.63
N SER A 258 27.93 6.55 -4.44
CA SER A 258 28.30 5.26 -3.87
C SER A 258 27.10 4.32 -3.63
N ASN A 259 25.88 4.86 -3.58
CA ASN A 259 24.66 4.07 -3.57
C ASN A 259 24.39 3.27 -4.85
N SER A 260 25.12 3.52 -5.94
CA SER A 260 25.02 2.76 -7.20
C SER A 260 25.98 1.56 -7.26
N GLU A 261 26.95 1.48 -6.35
CA GLU A 261 28.04 0.49 -6.40
C GLU A 261 27.59 -0.91 -5.99
N ALA A 262 26.79 -1.01 -4.92
CA ALA A 262 26.26 -2.27 -4.43
C ALA A 262 24.79 -2.11 -4.01
N ALA A 263 24.04 -3.20 -4.15
CA ALA A 263 22.69 -3.27 -3.64
C ALA A 263 22.71 -3.53 -2.12
N MET A 264 21.72 -3.00 -1.41
CA MET A 264 21.56 -3.16 0.04
C MET A 264 20.55 -4.28 0.37
N GLU A 265 20.81 -5.05 1.42
CA GLU A 265 20.01 -6.21 1.85
C GLU A 265 19.78 -6.23 3.35
N PRO A 266 18.68 -6.86 3.81
CA PRO A 266 18.61 -7.33 5.19
C PRO A 266 19.82 -8.19 5.55
N GLY A 267 20.47 -7.87 6.66
CA GLY A 267 21.71 -8.50 7.13
C GLY A 267 22.99 -7.76 6.73
N ASP A 268 22.92 -6.78 5.83
CA ASP A 268 24.09 -5.96 5.48
C ASP A 268 24.53 -5.08 6.65
N GLU A 269 25.84 -4.92 6.78
CA GLU A 269 26.46 -4.04 7.77
C GLU A 269 26.73 -2.69 7.12
N VAL A 270 26.09 -1.62 7.61
CA VAL A 270 26.24 -0.27 7.09
C VAL A 270 26.94 0.64 8.10
N LEU A 271 27.82 1.50 7.60
CA LEU A 271 28.61 2.39 8.43
C LEU A 271 27.87 3.70 8.68
N ILE A 272 27.76 4.13 9.93
CA ILE A 272 27.15 5.42 10.26
C ILE A 272 28.10 6.55 9.84
N GLU A 273 27.53 7.54 9.14
CA GLU A 273 28.20 8.80 8.80
C GLU A 273 27.98 9.81 9.95
N PRO A 274 29.01 10.11 10.75
CA PRO A 274 28.88 11.05 11.86
C PRO A 274 28.88 12.49 11.37
N GLY A 275 27.94 13.31 11.84
CA GLY A 275 28.01 14.77 11.69
C GLY A 275 26.70 15.46 11.33
N ASN A 276 26.71 16.79 11.38
CA ASN A 276 25.55 17.61 11.04
C ASN A 276 25.46 17.86 9.53
N SER A 277 24.89 16.90 8.80
CA SER A 277 24.69 16.94 7.35
C SER A 277 23.34 17.54 6.92
N ALA A 278 22.74 18.40 7.76
CA ALA A 278 21.45 19.04 7.47
C ALA A 278 21.44 19.82 6.14
N GLY A 279 22.54 20.52 5.81
CA GLY A 279 22.69 21.24 4.54
C GLY A 279 22.66 20.32 3.32
N PRO A 280 23.56 19.32 3.25
CA PRO A 280 23.55 18.27 2.22
C PRO A 280 22.20 17.56 2.06
N VAL A 281 21.58 17.14 3.17
CA VAL A 281 20.28 16.45 3.16
C VAL A 281 19.20 17.34 2.56
N LYS A 282 19.14 18.60 3.01
CA LYS A 282 18.20 19.59 2.48
C LYS A 282 18.40 19.83 0.99
N ALA A 283 19.65 19.97 0.53
CA ALA A 283 19.94 20.17 -0.88
C ALA A 283 19.47 18.97 -1.70
N GLY A 284 19.81 17.75 -1.29
CA GLY A 284 19.43 16.54 -1.99
C GLY A 284 17.92 16.31 -2.03
N ALA A 285 17.22 16.48 -0.90
CA ALA A 285 15.77 16.32 -0.85
C ALA A 285 15.04 17.36 -1.72
N ASN A 286 15.50 18.62 -1.73
CA ASN A 286 14.95 19.65 -2.63
C ASN A 286 15.15 19.28 -4.10
N THR A 287 16.30 18.71 -4.46
CA THR A 287 16.55 18.23 -5.83
C THR A 287 15.51 17.19 -6.23
N LEU A 288 15.24 16.18 -5.39
CA LEU A 288 14.20 15.16 -5.65
C LEU A 288 12.81 15.77 -5.80
N ILE A 289 12.43 16.69 -4.89
CA ILE A 289 11.13 17.36 -4.91
C ILE A 289 10.96 18.16 -6.22
N ASN A 290 12.00 18.85 -6.66
CA ASN A 290 11.97 19.65 -7.89
C ASN A 290 11.94 18.81 -9.18
N MET A 291 12.35 17.54 -9.13
CA MET A 291 12.26 16.63 -10.28
C MET A 291 10.83 16.14 -10.55
N ASP A 292 9.95 16.18 -9.55
CA ASP A 292 8.53 15.86 -9.70
C ASP A 292 7.66 16.75 -8.77
N PRO A 293 7.56 18.05 -9.09
CA PRO A 293 7.00 19.06 -8.18
C PRO A 293 5.49 18.96 -8.02
N TYR A 294 4.80 18.28 -8.94
CA TYR A 294 3.34 18.14 -8.92
C TYR A 294 2.88 16.84 -8.23
N ALA A 295 3.80 15.89 -8.03
CA ALA A 295 3.50 14.68 -7.27
C ALA A 295 3.09 15.02 -5.83
N ARG A 296 2.00 14.41 -5.38
CA ARG A 296 1.48 14.51 -4.02
C ARG A 296 0.93 13.17 -3.56
N TRP A 297 0.93 12.96 -2.26
CA TRP A 297 0.27 11.80 -1.66
C TRP A 297 -1.24 12.02 -1.56
N ASP A 298 -2.05 11.09 -2.06
CA ASP A 298 -3.48 11.02 -1.78
C ASP A 298 -3.75 9.97 -0.70
N ALA A 299 -4.20 10.44 0.47
CA ALA A 299 -4.52 9.59 1.62
C ALA A 299 -5.81 8.78 1.45
N SER A 300 -6.67 9.12 0.49
CA SER A 300 -7.90 8.36 0.23
C SER A 300 -7.67 7.10 -0.58
N THR A 301 -6.68 7.14 -1.49
CA THR A 301 -6.30 6.03 -2.37
C THR A 301 -4.97 5.40 -1.99
N ASN A 302 -4.26 5.95 -0.99
CA ASN A 302 -2.91 5.53 -0.57
C ASN A 302 -1.94 5.45 -1.76
N ALA A 303 -1.96 6.47 -2.61
CA ALA A 303 -1.18 6.50 -3.85
C ALA A 303 -0.57 7.88 -4.12
N VAL A 304 0.46 7.91 -4.97
CA VAL A 304 1.03 9.15 -5.50
C VAL A 304 0.19 9.62 -6.69
N GLU A 305 -0.29 10.85 -6.64
CA GLU A 305 -1.04 11.52 -7.70
C GLU A 305 -0.29 12.73 -8.26
N GLY A 306 -0.64 13.13 -9.49
CA GLY A 306 -0.11 14.36 -10.09
C GLY A 306 1.35 14.27 -10.52
N SER A 307 1.96 13.08 -10.47
CA SER A 307 3.31 12.84 -10.97
C SER A 307 3.41 13.10 -12.47
N THR A 308 4.54 13.64 -12.91
CA THR A 308 4.85 13.79 -14.35
C THR A 308 5.32 12.50 -15.01
N TYR A 309 5.54 11.44 -14.23
CA TYR A 309 5.99 10.13 -14.69
C TYR A 309 4.79 9.25 -15.07
N PRO A 310 4.85 8.46 -16.16
CA PRO A 310 3.75 7.59 -16.57
C PRO A 310 3.31 6.60 -15.49
N ASP A 311 4.28 6.04 -14.74
CA ASP A 311 4.02 5.40 -13.46
C ASP A 311 4.45 6.36 -12.33
N PRO A 312 3.53 6.78 -11.43
CA PRO A 312 3.90 7.58 -10.26
C PRO A 312 4.94 6.93 -9.34
N LEU A 313 5.14 5.61 -9.45
CA LEU A 313 6.17 4.86 -8.72
C LEU A 313 7.58 5.06 -9.29
N ASP A 314 7.70 5.49 -10.56
CA ASP A 314 8.98 5.86 -11.18
C ASP A 314 9.42 7.28 -10.79
N SER A 315 8.60 8.00 -10.01
CA SER A 315 8.95 9.32 -9.51
C SER A 315 10.25 9.26 -8.71
N PRO A 316 11.23 10.16 -8.96
CA PRO A 316 12.46 10.25 -8.15
C PRO A 316 12.21 10.52 -6.66
N ARG A 317 11.00 10.95 -6.32
CA ARG A 317 10.55 11.16 -4.93
C ARG A 317 10.15 9.87 -4.24
N VAL A 318 9.98 8.77 -4.97
CA VAL A 318 9.84 7.42 -4.41
C VAL A 318 11.24 6.89 -4.17
N ILE A 319 11.60 6.78 -2.89
CA ILE A 319 12.95 6.44 -2.43
C ILE A 319 12.94 5.17 -1.59
N ILE A 320 14.09 4.49 -1.57
CA ILE A 320 14.31 3.32 -0.71
C ILE A 320 15.14 3.77 0.49
N ILE A 321 14.69 3.39 1.68
CA ILE A 321 15.33 3.67 2.97
C ILE A 321 15.50 2.36 3.74
N ALA A 322 16.58 2.25 4.49
CA ALA A 322 16.83 1.11 5.36
C ALA A 322 16.21 1.27 6.75
N PHE A 323 15.88 0.15 7.36
CA PHE A 323 15.49 0.06 8.76
C PHE A 323 16.53 -0.73 9.57
N TYR A 324 16.70 -0.41 10.84
CA TYR A 324 17.47 -1.22 11.81
C TYR A 324 16.58 -1.66 12.98
N ASP A 325 16.99 -2.70 13.70
CA ASP A 325 16.33 -3.16 14.92
C ASP A 325 16.69 -2.22 16.09
N PRO A 326 15.73 -1.52 16.72
CA PRO A 326 15.99 -0.60 17.83
C PRO A 326 16.52 -1.29 19.10
N ARG A 327 16.45 -2.62 19.19
CA ARG A 327 17.11 -3.40 20.27
C ARG A 327 18.62 -3.40 20.14
N GLU A 328 19.14 -3.10 18.95
CA GLU A 328 20.56 -2.96 18.64
C GLU A 328 20.84 -1.49 18.25
N PRO A 329 20.74 -0.55 19.20
CA PRO A 329 20.84 0.87 18.91
C PRO A 329 22.26 1.27 18.51
N PRO A 330 22.43 2.32 17.70
CA PRO A 330 23.74 2.88 17.43
C PRO A 330 24.38 3.44 18.71
N SER A 331 25.66 3.14 18.90
CA SER A 331 26.53 3.81 19.87
C SER A 331 27.08 5.15 19.34
N GLY A 332 27.56 6.01 20.25
CA GLY A 332 28.13 7.31 19.86
C GLY A 332 29.48 7.18 19.14
N GLY A 333 29.65 7.92 18.06
CA GLY A 333 30.86 7.90 17.23
C GLY A 333 30.61 7.21 15.90
N ARG A 334 31.69 6.74 15.24
CA ARG A 334 31.59 6.00 13.99
C ARG A 334 31.53 4.51 14.30
N ASN A 335 30.39 3.90 13.98
CA ASN A 335 30.05 2.51 14.23
C ASN A 335 29.15 1.99 13.10
N THR A 336 28.70 0.75 13.23
CA THR A 336 27.88 0.09 12.22
C THR A 336 26.48 -0.25 12.73
N LEU A 337 25.55 -0.36 11.80
CA LEU A 337 24.20 -0.88 12.02
C LEU A 337 23.96 -2.04 11.06
N ILE A 338 23.12 -2.98 11.49
CA ILE A 338 22.64 -4.05 10.62
C ILE A 338 21.32 -3.62 10.00
N VAL A 339 21.24 -3.74 8.67
CA VAL A 339 20.00 -3.53 7.93
C VAL A 339 19.03 -4.64 8.32
N HIS A 340 17.93 -4.29 8.97
CA HIS A 340 16.87 -5.20 9.36
C HIS A 340 15.85 -5.40 8.23
N GLN A 341 15.50 -4.32 7.53
CA GLN A 341 14.49 -4.31 6.47
C GLN A 341 14.72 -3.11 5.54
N LEU A 342 14.18 -3.14 4.32
CA LEU A 342 14.10 -2.01 3.43
C LEU A 342 12.65 -1.55 3.23
N GLY A 343 12.43 -0.26 3.02
CA GLY A 343 11.11 0.32 2.75
C GLY A 343 11.12 1.34 1.63
N ALA A 344 10.04 1.38 0.86
CA ALA A 344 9.77 2.39 -0.15
C ALA A 344 8.99 3.54 0.49
N PHE A 345 9.41 4.77 0.20
CA PHE A 345 8.85 5.98 0.77
C PHE A 345 8.64 7.06 -0.29
N PHE A 346 7.55 7.80 -0.20
CA PHE A 346 7.35 9.01 -1.01
C PHE A 346 7.78 10.25 -0.23
N VAL A 347 8.79 10.97 -0.72
CA VAL A 347 9.26 12.23 -0.13
C VAL A 347 8.24 13.35 -0.37
N GLU A 348 7.66 13.88 0.70
CA GLU A 348 6.66 14.94 0.65
C GLU A 348 7.29 16.35 0.67
N ASP A 349 8.20 16.60 1.63
CA ASP A 349 8.77 17.94 1.86
C ASP A 349 10.08 17.88 2.66
N VAL A 350 10.84 18.99 2.68
CA VAL A 350 12.01 19.17 3.55
C VAL A 350 12.02 20.56 4.19
N ASP A 351 12.18 20.62 5.51
CA ASP A 351 12.14 21.89 6.24
C ASP A 351 13.47 22.65 6.26
N SER A 352 13.49 23.81 6.93
CA SER A 352 14.68 24.65 7.05
C SER A 352 15.81 24.02 7.86
N ALA A 353 15.49 23.06 8.73
CA ALA A 353 16.42 22.33 9.57
C ALA A 353 16.94 21.03 8.92
N GLY A 354 16.47 20.69 7.71
CA GLY A 354 16.85 19.46 7.01
C GLY A 354 16.06 18.23 7.47
N ASN A 355 14.90 18.42 8.11
CA ASN A 355 13.97 17.33 8.41
C ASN A 355 13.20 16.98 7.14
N VAL A 356 13.29 15.74 6.69
CA VAL A 356 12.59 15.25 5.50
C VAL A 356 11.28 14.59 5.92
N SER A 357 10.15 15.02 5.38
CA SER A 357 8.87 14.34 5.57
C SER A 357 8.66 13.32 4.45
N ALA A 358 8.33 12.08 4.79
CA ALA A 358 8.06 11.04 3.81
C ALA A 358 6.89 10.14 4.22
N ARG A 359 6.19 9.56 3.24
CA ARG A 359 5.10 8.60 3.43
C ARG A 359 5.61 7.20 3.19
N PHE A 360 5.40 6.30 4.15
CA PHE A 360 5.64 4.88 3.94
C PHE A 360 4.71 4.36 2.85
N MET A 361 5.27 3.73 1.82
CA MET A 361 4.51 3.19 0.70
C MET A 361 4.41 1.68 0.76
N ASN A 362 5.52 1.01 1.03
CA ASN A 362 5.56 -0.44 1.10
C ASN A 362 6.88 -0.93 1.72
N THR A 363 6.88 -2.17 2.21
CA THR A 363 8.11 -2.90 2.52
C THR A 363 8.76 -3.40 1.23
N VAL A 364 10.08 -3.46 1.20
CA VAL A 364 10.86 -3.91 0.05
C VAL A 364 11.38 -5.33 0.34
N ALA A 365 11.28 -6.23 -0.65
CA ALA A 365 11.63 -7.65 -0.53
C ALA A 365 13.14 -7.92 -0.49
N VAL A 366 13.49 -9.15 -0.07
CA VAL A 366 14.78 -9.59 0.50
C VAL A 366 15.83 -10.05 -0.53
N ASP A 367 15.63 -9.85 -1.84
CA ASP A 367 16.60 -10.32 -2.85
C ASP A 367 16.95 -9.21 -3.83
N PRO A 368 18.17 -8.64 -3.82
CA PRO A 368 18.47 -7.46 -4.62
C PRO A 368 19.41 -7.69 -5.81
N GLU A 369 19.85 -8.94 -6.05
CA GLU A 369 20.65 -9.32 -7.21
C GLU A 369 20.07 -10.59 -7.87
N PRO A 370 19.23 -10.43 -8.90
CA PRO A 370 18.79 -11.57 -9.70
C PRO A 370 19.98 -12.07 -10.53
N ALA A 371 20.16 -13.38 -10.58
CA ALA A 371 21.24 -14.07 -11.30
C ALA A 371 21.37 -13.67 -12.80
N ASP A 372 20.32 -13.08 -13.38
CA ASP A 372 20.16 -12.93 -14.83
C ASP A 372 20.00 -11.46 -15.30
N GLY A 373 20.16 -10.47 -14.40
CA GLY A 373 20.20 -9.04 -14.75
C GLY A 373 18.96 -8.46 -15.45
N THR A 374 17.85 -9.21 -15.49
CA THR A 374 16.63 -8.88 -16.25
C THR A 374 15.34 -8.96 -15.43
N ASP A 375 15.41 -9.29 -14.14
CA ASP A 375 14.24 -9.45 -13.26
C ASP A 375 14.27 -8.43 -12.12
N CYS A 376 13.35 -7.47 -12.09
CA CYS A 376 13.37 -6.34 -11.15
C CYS A 376 12.75 -6.73 -9.80
N LEU A 377 13.53 -6.70 -8.71
CA LEU A 377 13.18 -7.34 -7.43
C LEU A 377 12.78 -6.43 -6.25
N LEU A 378 12.71 -5.11 -6.40
CA LEU A 378 12.10 -4.27 -5.36
C LEU A 378 10.65 -4.04 -5.66
N ARG A 379 9.82 -4.80 -5.00
CA ARG A 379 8.63 -5.26 -5.66
C ARG A 379 7.46 -4.67 -4.85
N MET A 380 6.87 -3.57 -5.34
CA MET A 380 5.71 -2.91 -4.70
C MET A 380 4.41 -3.54 -5.16
N SER A 381 3.58 -4.02 -4.24
CA SER A 381 2.24 -4.49 -4.57
C SER A 381 1.31 -3.32 -4.90
N ARG A 382 0.75 -3.29 -6.12
CA ARG A 382 -0.23 -2.27 -6.56
C ARG A 382 -1.34 -2.94 -7.36
N ILE A 383 -2.55 -2.42 -7.26
CA ILE A 383 -3.66 -2.77 -8.16
C ILE A 383 -3.35 -2.27 -9.58
N LEU A 384 -3.15 -3.20 -10.51
CA LEU A 384 -2.93 -2.97 -11.93
C LEU A 384 -4.23 -2.88 -12.73
N LEU A 385 -5.29 -3.56 -12.27
CA LEU A 385 -6.58 -3.57 -12.95
C LEU A 385 -7.72 -3.76 -11.93
N ASP A 386 -8.75 -2.94 -12.04
CA ASP A 386 -9.96 -3.00 -11.23
C ASP A 386 -11.18 -2.83 -12.15
N SER A 387 -12.15 -3.75 -12.05
CA SER A 387 -13.38 -3.75 -12.85
C SER A 387 -14.34 -2.57 -12.58
N GLY A 388 -14.11 -1.76 -11.55
CA GLY A 388 -14.82 -0.53 -11.20
C GLY A 388 -14.27 0.73 -11.88
N ARG A 389 -13.10 0.65 -12.55
CA ARG A 389 -12.46 1.76 -13.28
C ARG A 389 -12.49 1.60 -14.81
N MET A 390 -13.31 0.70 -15.34
CA MET A 390 -13.55 0.53 -16.79
C MET A 390 -14.67 1.41 -17.33
#